data_AF-A0A1W9YMJ8-F1
#
_entry.id   AF-A0A1W9YMJ8-F1
#
_cell.length_a   1.000
_cell.length_b   1.000
_cell.length_c   1.000
_cell.angle_alpha   90.00
_cell.angle_beta   90.00
_cell.angle_gamma   90.00
#
_symmetry.space_group_name_H-M   'P 1'
#
loop_
_entity.id
_entity.type
_entity.pdbx_description
1 polymer ?
#
loop_
_entity_poly.entity_id
_entity_poly.type
_entity_poly.pdbx_seq_one_letter_code
_entity_poly.pdbx_strand_id
1 'polypeptide(L)' 'EQAMRLLSKDGILVSASCSMHLPEDDLQNILIGSARHLDRNIQLLERGGQGPDHPVHLAIAETRYIKSLTCRLLPNG' A
#
# COMPACT_ATOMS: atom_id res chain seq x y z
N GLU A 1 6.79 7.92 3.79
CA GLU A 1 6.78 8.82 4.97
C GLU A 1 6.09 10.16 4.79
N GLN A 2 6.46 11.02 3.83
CA GLN A 2 5.93 12.40 3.75
C GLN A 2 4.39 12.47 3.72
N ALA A 3 3.73 11.64 2.90
CA ALA A 3 2.27 11.57 2.87
C ALA A 3 1.65 11.20 4.22
N MET A 4 2.27 10.28 4.97
CA MET A 4 1.78 9.85 6.29
C MET A 4 1.86 10.95 7.35
N ARG A 5 2.83 11.88 7.24
CA ARG A 5 2.97 13.02 8.16
C ARG A 5 1.84 14.03 8.00
N LEU A 6 1.17 14.06 6.84
CA LEU A 6 0.05 14.96 6.55
C LEU A 6 -1.30 14.40 7.04
N LEU A 7 -1.34 13.13 7.45
CA LEU A 7 -2.57 12.48 7.89
C LEU A 7 -2.91 12.83 9.34
N SER A 8 -4.15 13.27 9.55
CA SER A 8 -4.77 13.41 10.87
C SER A 8 -4.88 12.06 11.60
N LYS A 9 -5.35 12.08 12.85
CA LYS A 9 -5.68 10.87 13.61
C LYS A 9 -6.67 10.00 12.83
N ASP A 10 -6.42 8.70 12.77
CA ASP A 10 -7.22 7.71 12.03
C ASP A 10 -7.31 7.97 10.51
N GLY A 11 -6.38 8.77 9.98
CA GLY A 11 -6.31 9.11 8.57
C GLY A 11 -6.06 7.88 7.68
N ILE A 12 -6.66 7.92 6.49
CA ILE A 12 -6.54 6.86 5.48
C ILE A 12 -5.44 7.23 4.48
N LEU A 13 -4.53 6.29 4.24
CA LEU A 13 -3.54 6.34 3.18
C LEU A 13 -3.91 5.33 2.10
N VAL A 14 -4.01 5.78 0.86
CA VAL A 14 -4.00 4.89 -0.31
C VAL A 14 -2.63 5.01 -0.96
N SER A 15 -1.89 3.91 -1.01
CA SER A 15 -0.59 3.85 -1.67
C SER A 15 -0.63 2.80 -2.76
N ALA A 16 -0.24 3.19 -3.97
CA ALA A 16 -0.29 2.31 -5.13
C ALA A 16 1.00 2.39 -5.95
N SER A 17 1.26 1.32 -6.70
CA SER A 17 2.37 1.26 -7.65
C SER A 17 1.98 0.41 -8.86
N CYS A 18 2.32 0.89 -10.05
CA CYS A 18 2.21 0.19 -11.33
C CYS A 18 3.56 -0.37 -11.83
N SER A 19 4.62 -0.28 -11.03
CA SER A 19 5.91 -0.84 -11.41
C SER A 19 5.90 -2.36 -11.26
N MET A 20 6.16 -3.08 -12.36
CA MET A 20 6.34 -4.54 -12.31
C MET A 20 7.48 -4.95 -11.36
N HIS A 21 8.54 -4.13 -11.28
CA HIS A 21 9.70 -4.38 -10.43
C HIS A 21 9.48 -4.11 -8.93
N LEU A 22 8.28 -3.67 -8.53
CA LEU A 22 7.93 -3.49 -7.13
C LEU A 22 6.81 -4.48 -6.76
N PRO A 23 7.14 -5.62 -6.15
CA PRO A 23 6.17 -6.54 -5.56
C PRO A 23 5.26 -5.84 -4.53
N GLU A 24 4.07 -6.39 -4.33
CA GLU A 24 3.11 -5.88 -3.33
C GLU A 24 3.68 -5.96 -1.91
N ASP A 25 4.42 -7.03 -1.60
CA ASP A 25 5.04 -7.22 -0.29
C ASP A 25 6.11 -6.16 -0.01
N ASP A 26 6.86 -5.73 -1.03
CA ASP A 26 7.83 -4.63 -0.90
C ASP A 26 7.12 -3.29 -0.67
N LEU A 27 6.02 -3.03 -1.37
CA LEU A 27 5.17 -1.87 -1.09
C LEU A 27 4.65 -1.90 0.36
N GLN A 28 4.18 -3.06 0.83
CA GLN A 28 3.75 -3.24 2.21
C GLN A 28 4.88 -2.96 3.21
N ASN A 29 6.09 -3.49 2.95
CA ASN A 29 7.26 -3.28 3.80
C ASN A 29 7.68 -1.80 3.85
N ILE A 30 7.60 -1.08 2.73
CA ILE A 30 7.84 0.37 2.67
C ILE A 30 6.83 1.12 3.56
N LEU A 31 5.55 0.73 3.53
CA LEU A 31 4.53 1.35 4.38
C LEU A 31 4.75 1.04 5.86
N ILE A 32 5.10 -0.20 6.21
CA ILE A 32 5.43 -0.60 7.58
C ILE A 32 6.64 0.19 8.09
N GLY A 33 7.73 0.26 7.32
CA GLY A 33 8.92 1.02 7.67
C GLY A 33 8.61 2.51 7.83
N SER A 34 7.83 3.08 6.90
CA SER A 34 7.40 4.47 6.98
C SER A 34 6.56 4.77 8.23
N ALA A 35 5.64 3.88 8.61
CA ALA A 35 4.83 4.06 9.80
C ALA A 35 5.68 3.97 11.08
N ARG A 36 6.59 2.99 11.14
CA ARG A 36 7.55 2.82 12.24
C ARG A 36 8.46 4.04 12.42
N HIS A 37 8.93 4.66 11.34
CA HIS A 37 9.74 5.90 11.43
C HIS A 37 8.95 7.11 11.94
N LEU A 38 7.62 7.04 11.97
CA LEU A 38 6.73 8.04 12.54
C LEU A 38 6.21 7.62 13.92
N ASP A 39 6.74 6.53 14.46
CA ASP A 39 6.26 5.83 15.66
C ASP A 39 4.79 5.39 15.58
N ARG A 40 4.18 5.39 14.39
CA ARG A 40 2.75 5.10 14.19
C ARG A 40 2.46 3.65 13.90
N ASN A 41 1.31 3.19 14.39
CA ASN A 41 0.73 1.92 13.98
C ASN A 41 -0.04 2.08 12.65
N ILE A 42 -0.03 1.03 11.84
CA ILE A 42 -0.72 0.99 10.55
C ILE A 42 -1.60 -0.26 10.48
N GLN A 43 -2.80 -0.09 9.95
CA GLN A 43 -3.78 -1.16 9.76
C GLN A 43 -4.15 -1.25 8.28
N LEU A 44 -3.96 -2.42 7.66
CA LEU A 44 -4.44 -2.67 6.30
C LEU A 44 -5.96 -2.79 6.30
N LEU A 45 -6.63 -2.06 5.42
CA LEU A 45 -8.08 -2.11 5.24
C LEU A 45 -8.45 -2.87 3.96
N GLU A 46 -7.72 -2.63 2.88
CA GLU A 46 -8.02 -3.21 1.58
C GLU A 46 -6.76 -3.40 0.73
N ARG A 47 -6.75 -4.49 -0.05
CA ARG A 47 -5.81 -4.72 -1.15
C ARG A 47 -6.55 -4.51 -2.47
N GLY A 48 -6.12 -3.51 -3.23
CA GLY A 48 -6.62 -3.23 -4.58
C GLY A 48 -5.61 -3.62 -5.66
N GLY A 49 -6.07 -3.64 -6.90
CA GLY A 49 -5.26 -3.99 -8.07
C GLY A 49 -5.89 -3.51 -9.37
N GLN A 50 -5.43 -4.08 -10.48
CA GLN A 50 -5.95 -3.82 -11.81
C GLN A 50 -7.43 -4.23 -11.97
N GLY A 51 -8.17 -3.44 -12.74
CA GLY A 51 -9.58 -3.67 -13.06
C GLY A 51 -9.78 -4.78 -14.09
N PRO A 52 -11.05 -5.14 -14.39
CA PRO A 52 -11.38 -6.22 -15.33
C PRO A 52 -10.97 -5.92 -16.78
N ASP A 53 -10.77 -4.65 -17.13
CA ASP A 53 -10.23 -4.19 -18.41
C ASP A 53 -8.72 -4.44 -18.56
N HIS A 54 -8.06 -4.78 -17.45
CA HIS A 54 -6.64 -5.15 -17.37
C HIS A 54 -6.52 -6.52 -16.66
N PRO A 55 -6.87 -7.64 -17.31
CA PRO A 55 -6.91 -8.93 -16.65
C PRO A 55 -5.52 -9.40 -16.21
N VAL A 56 -5.44 -10.00 -15.02
CA VAL A 56 -4.24 -10.75 -14.59
C VAL A 56 -4.30 -12.13 -15.20
N HIS A 57 -3.26 -12.48 -15.94
CA HIS A 57 -3.09 -13.83 -16.47
C HIS A 57 -2.47 -14.73 -15.40
N LEU A 58 -3.18 -15.77 -14.97
CA LEU A 58 -2.77 -16.63 -13.84
C LEU A 58 -1.42 -17.33 -14.04
N ALA A 59 -1.02 -17.57 -15.29
CA ALA A 59 0.28 -18.19 -15.63
C ALA A 59 1.41 -17.19 -15.92
N ILE A 60 1.15 -15.88 -15.92
CA ILE A 60 2.15 -14.86 -16.27
C ILE A 60 2.15 -13.82 -15.15
N ALA A 61 3.05 -14.00 -14.17
CA ALA A 61 3.10 -13.18 -12.97
C ALA A 61 3.30 -11.68 -13.28
N GLU A 62 4.02 -11.37 -14.36
CA GLU A 62 4.32 -10.02 -14.84
C GLU A 62 3.05 -9.24 -15.24
N THR A 63 1.93 -9.93 -15.52
CA THR A 63 0.65 -9.27 -15.80
C THR A 63 0.01 -8.67 -14.56
N ARG A 64 0.43 -9.05 -13.34
CA ARG A 64 -0.03 -8.47 -12.07
C ARG A 64 0.87 -7.30 -11.64
N TYR A 65 0.78 -6.16 -12.32
CA TYR A 65 1.72 -5.04 -12.13
C TYR A 65 1.14 -3.86 -11.33
N ILE A 66 -0.20 -3.78 -11.18
CA ILE A 66 -0.88 -2.76 -10.37
C ILE A 66 -1.16 -3.32 -8.98
N LYS A 67 -0.66 -2.63 -7.96
CA LYS A 67 -0.91 -2.93 -6.55
C LYS A 67 -1.39 -1.66 -5.87
N SER A 68 -2.38 -1.78 -4.99
CA SER A 68 -2.84 -0.69 -4.13
C SER A 68 -3.08 -1.22 -2.72
N LEU A 69 -2.60 -0.50 -1.73
CA LEU A 69 -2.85 -0.78 -0.32
C LEU A 69 -3.57 0.42 0.29
N THR A 70 -4.77 0.19 0.77
CA THR A 70 -5.54 1.16 1.55
C THR A 70 -5.33 0.85 3.02
N CYS A 71 -4.73 1.78 3.75
CA CYS A 71 -4.34 1.62 5.14
C CYS A 71 -4.90 2.74 6.02
N ARG A 72 -5.20 2.43 7.27
CA ARG A 72 -5.47 3.41 8.33
C ARG A 72 -4.21 3.61 9.18
N LEU A 73 -3.84 4.86 9.41
CA LEU A 73 -2.80 5.21 10.38
C LEU A 73 -3.45 5.46 11.74
N LEU A 74 -3.02 4.69 12.72
CA LEU A 74 -3.49 4.80 14.09
C LEU A 74 -2.60 5.80 14.87
N PRO A 75 -3.18 6.54 15.83
CA PRO A 75 -2.39 7.31 16.79
C PRO A 75 -1.51 6.39 17.63
N ASN A 76 -0.45 6.95 18.20
CA ASN A 76 0.31 6.30 19.25
C ASN A 76 -0.52 6.44 20.53
N GLY A 77 -0.56 5.37 21.33
CA GLY A 77 -1.21 5.38 22.64
C GLY A 77 -0.56 6.35 23.60
#